data_AF-A0A955G414-F1
#
_entry.id   AF-A0A955G414-F1
#
_cell.length_a   1.000
_cell.length_b   1.000
_cell.length_c   1.000
_cell.angle_alpha   90.00
_cell.angle_beta   90.00
_cell.angle_gamma   90.00
#
_symmetry.space_group_name_H-M   'P 1'
#
loop_
_entity.id
_entity.type
_entity.pdbx_description
1 polymer ?
#
loop_
_entity_poly.entity_id
_entity_poly.type
_entity_poly.pdbx_seq_one_letter_code
_entity_poly.pdbx_strand_id
1 'polypeptide(L)'
;LGDVQIAGHNHDYERTHQLAPTTTTSNAVVADSDGDFVSGNGTILAVVGNGGHNSRTVTQAWWQAVVNGTNSAGGVSYGHVEVEVTTNTMTYKYVPDYGNMSLSDSWVMKK
;
A
#
# COMPACT_ATOMS: atom_id res chain seq x y z
N LEU A 1 9.02 -13.54 7.93
CA LEU A 1 7.98 -12.76 7.24
C LEU A 1 8.68 -11.79 6.31
N GLY A 2 8.09 -11.46 5.15
CA GLY A 2 8.67 -10.49 4.23
C GLY A 2 8.34 -9.06 4.65
N ASP A 3 9.14 -8.10 4.21
CA ASP A 3 8.99 -6.68 4.52
C ASP A 3 7.78 -6.04 3.83
N VAL A 4 7.52 -6.43 2.59
CA VAL A 4 6.36 -6.02 1.80
C VAL A 4 5.76 -7.22 1.07
N GLN A 5 4.43 -7.24 0.95
CA GLN A 5 3.70 -8.16 0.08
C GLN A 5 2.81 -7.35 -0.86
N ILE A 6 2.93 -7.63 -2.16
CA ILE A 6 2.18 -6.94 -3.21
C ILE A 6 1.27 -7.96 -3.88
N ALA A 7 -0.01 -7.62 -4.01
CA ALA A 7 -1.01 -8.43 -4.67
C ALA A 7 -1.83 -7.59 -5.66
N GLY A 8 -2.40 -8.25 -6.66
CA GLY A 8 -3.44 -7.69 -7.52
C GLY A 8 -4.83 -8.14 -7.07
N HIS A 9 -5.63 -8.64 -8.01
CA HIS A 9 -7.00 -9.16 -7.84
C HIS A 9 -8.09 -8.12 -7.55
N ASN A 10 -7.92 -7.33 -6.49
CA ASN A 10 -8.84 -6.24 -6.21
C ASN A 10 -8.51 -5.05 -7.13
N HIS A 11 -9.50 -4.56 -7.87
CA HIS A 11 -9.29 -3.54 -8.90
C HIS A 11 -9.32 -2.12 -8.31
N ASP A 12 -8.46 -1.92 -7.33
CA ASP A 12 -8.29 -0.71 -6.53
C ASP A 12 -6.80 -0.61 -6.12
N TYR A 13 -6.49 0.46 -5.39
CA TYR A 13 -5.20 0.61 -4.74
C TYR A 13 -5.40 0.69 -3.24
N GLU A 14 -4.70 -0.17 -2.49
CA GLU A 14 -4.76 -0.17 -1.03
C GLU A 14 -3.37 -0.43 -0.46
N ARG A 15 -3.06 0.19 0.67
CA ARG A 15 -1.83 -0.09 1.41
C ARG A 15 -2.06 0.01 2.90
N THR A 16 -1.49 -0.94 3.63
CA THR A 16 -1.47 -0.92 5.10
C THR A 16 -0.39 0.00 5.64
N HIS A 17 -0.54 0.41 6.90
CA HIS A 17 0.63 0.72 7.71
C HIS A 17 1.54 -0.52 7.85
N GLN A 18 2.75 -0.39 8.40
CA GLN A 18 3.55 -1.59 8.68
C GLN A 18 2.88 -2.37 9.80
N LEU A 19 2.48 -3.61 9.53
CA LEU A 19 1.76 -4.45 10.48
C LEU A 19 2.74 -5.36 11.23
N ALA A 20 2.71 -5.31 12.56
CA ALA A 20 3.57 -6.14 13.40
C ALA A 20 3.32 -7.64 13.13
N PRO A 21 4.34 -8.50 13.30
CA PRO A 21 4.14 -9.94 13.30
C PRO A 21 3.21 -10.32 14.45
N THR A 22 2.02 -10.84 14.16
CA THR A 22 1.12 -11.35 15.21
C THR A 22 1.05 -12.87 15.14
N THR A 23 0.98 -13.52 16.30
CA THR A 23 0.73 -14.96 16.44
C THR A 23 -0.75 -15.26 16.74
N THR A 24 -1.56 -14.22 16.89
CA THR A 24 -2.99 -14.29 17.23
C THR A 24 -3.84 -13.67 16.13
N THR A 25 -4.93 -14.34 15.79
CA THR A 25 -5.79 -14.05 14.63
C THR A 25 -6.75 -12.89 14.82
N SER A 26 -6.78 -12.22 15.98
CA SER A 26 -7.92 -11.38 16.32
C SER A 26 -7.80 -9.91 15.92
N ASN A 27 -6.61 -9.32 15.75
CA ASN A 27 -6.48 -7.92 15.33
C ASN A 27 -5.18 -7.64 14.58
N ALA A 28 -5.24 -6.79 13.56
CA ALA A 28 -4.06 -6.12 13.01
C ALA A 28 -3.40 -5.27 14.11
N VAL A 29 -2.07 -5.18 14.12
CA VAL A 29 -1.33 -4.29 15.02
C VAL A 29 -0.42 -3.44 14.15
N VAL A 30 -0.60 -2.12 14.20
CA VAL A 30 0.26 -1.18 13.47
C VAL A 30 1.56 -1.05 14.25
N ALA A 31 2.67 -1.53 13.67
CA ALA A 31 4.02 -1.37 14.21
C ALA A 31 4.57 0.03 13.93
N ASP A 32 4.24 0.56 12.74
CA ASP A 32 4.73 1.85 12.26
C ASP A 32 3.76 2.43 11.23
N SER A 33 3.59 3.75 11.21
CA SER A 33 2.61 4.48 10.40
C SER A 33 3.16 5.71 9.68
N ASP A 34 4.45 6.06 9.85
CA ASP A 34 4.97 7.36 9.37
C ASP A 34 5.55 7.33 7.94
N GLY A 35 5.78 6.15 7.38
CA GLY A 35 6.34 5.98 6.03
C GLY A 35 7.87 5.87 5.97
N ASP A 36 8.55 5.90 7.13
CA ASP A 36 9.98 5.70 7.33
C ASP A 36 10.25 4.35 8.04
N PHE A 37 9.73 3.28 7.44
CA PHE A 37 9.66 1.94 8.04
C PHE A 37 11.01 1.28 8.29
N VAL A 38 11.01 0.26 9.16
CA VAL A 38 12.20 -0.52 9.51
C VAL A 38 11.98 -2.00 9.17
N SER A 39 12.93 -2.60 8.45
CA SER A 39 12.91 -4.02 8.08
C SER A 39 12.80 -4.90 9.32
N GLY A 40 11.98 -5.95 9.24
CA GLY A 40 11.76 -6.88 10.35
C GLY A 40 10.79 -6.42 11.45
N ASN A 41 10.39 -5.14 11.50
CA ASN A 41 9.35 -4.67 12.43
C ASN A 41 7.93 -5.14 12.06
N GLY A 42 7.76 -5.71 10.87
CA GLY A 42 6.46 -6.11 10.36
C GLY A 42 6.41 -6.14 8.84
N THR A 43 5.21 -6.34 8.32
CA THR A 43 4.94 -6.43 6.88
C THR A 43 3.99 -5.32 6.45
N ILE A 44 4.29 -4.68 5.32
CA ILE A 44 3.35 -3.81 4.61
C ILE A 44 2.63 -4.65 3.56
N LEU A 45 1.30 -4.61 3.54
CA LEU A 45 0.50 -5.26 2.51
C LEU A 45 0.01 -4.18 1.54
N ALA A 46 0.18 -4.43 0.24
CA ALA A 46 -0.30 -3.54 -0.81
C ALA A 46 -1.13 -4.30 -1.85
N VAL A 47 -2.29 -3.75 -2.17
CA VAL A 47 -3.09 -4.13 -3.34
C VAL A 47 -2.83 -3.10 -4.43
N VAL A 48 -2.37 -3.58 -5.58
CA VAL A 48 -2.07 -2.78 -6.78
C VAL A 48 -2.78 -3.43 -7.96
N GLY A 49 -4.11 -3.46 -7.94
CA GLY A 49 -4.90 -4.06 -9.01
C GLY A 49 -5.67 -3.06 -9.86
N ASN A 50 -5.45 -1.77 -9.63
CA ASN A 50 -5.96 -0.65 -10.41
C ASN A 50 -5.24 -0.42 -11.76
N GLY A 51 -4.83 -1.49 -12.45
CA GLY A 51 -4.10 -1.39 -13.73
C GLY A 51 -4.95 -1.04 -14.96
N GLY A 52 -6.28 -0.82 -14.81
CA GLY A 52 -7.14 -0.36 -15.92
C GLY A 52 -8.45 -1.12 -16.12
N HIS A 53 -8.72 -2.19 -15.36
CA HIS A 53 -9.92 -3.02 -15.56
C HIS A 53 -10.93 -2.86 -14.43
N ASN A 54 -12.20 -2.55 -14.76
CA ASN A 54 -13.39 -2.63 -13.88
C ASN A 54 -13.13 -2.27 -12.41
N SER A 55 -12.85 -0.99 -12.15
CA SER A 55 -12.49 -0.51 -10.82
C SER A 55 -13.58 -0.72 -9.77
N ARG A 56 -13.17 -0.97 -8.53
CA ARG A 56 -14.06 -1.27 -7.41
C ARG A 56 -14.15 -0.11 -6.41
N THR A 57 -15.21 -0.11 -5.61
CA THR A 57 -15.34 0.75 -4.44
C THR A 57 -14.51 0.19 -3.30
N VAL A 58 -13.99 1.08 -2.45
CA VAL A 58 -13.19 0.72 -1.28
C VAL A 58 -13.85 1.19 0.02
N THR A 59 -13.45 0.58 1.12
CA THR A 59 -13.73 1.03 2.48
C THR A 59 -12.42 1.12 3.24
N GLN A 60 -12.22 2.20 3.99
CA GLN A 60 -11.01 2.37 4.78
C GLN A 60 -11.16 1.73 6.17
N ALA A 61 -10.22 0.85 6.49
CA ALA A 61 -9.99 0.36 7.84
C ALA A 61 -8.89 1.17 8.53
N TRP A 62 -8.88 1.16 9.87
CA TRP A 62 -7.95 1.95 10.69
C TRP A 62 -6.47 1.55 10.53
N TRP A 63 -6.19 0.34 10.03
CA TRP A 63 -4.85 -0.17 9.77
C TRP A 63 -4.37 0.10 8.32
N GLN A 64 -5.24 0.68 7.48
CA GLN A 64 -4.88 1.11 6.12
C GLN A 64 -4.38 2.54 6.13
N ALA A 65 -3.20 2.73 5.54
CA ALA A 65 -2.60 4.03 5.35
C ALA A 65 -3.22 4.75 4.14
N VAL A 66 -3.51 4.00 3.07
CA VAL A 66 -4.09 4.52 1.83
C VAL A 66 -5.10 3.53 1.28
N VAL A 67 -6.23 4.05 0.80
CA VAL A 67 -7.18 3.33 -0.05
C VAL A 67 -7.66 4.25 -1.16
N ASN A 68 -7.76 3.72 -2.38
CA ASN A 68 -8.29 4.44 -3.52
C ASN A 68 -9.12 3.51 -4.41
N GLY A 69 -10.38 3.89 -4.60
CA GLY A 69 -11.34 3.20 -5.46
C GLY A 69 -12.28 4.20 -6.14
N THR A 70 -13.32 3.68 -6.80
CA THR A 70 -14.26 4.52 -7.58
C THR A 70 -15.02 5.54 -6.75
N ASN A 71 -15.19 5.29 -5.44
CA ASN A 71 -15.85 6.16 -4.47
C ASN A 71 -14.89 7.13 -3.74
N SER A 72 -13.60 7.13 -4.07
CA SER A 72 -12.65 8.08 -3.49
C SER A 72 -12.84 9.48 -4.05
N ALA A 73 -12.46 10.50 -3.28
CA ALA A 73 -12.41 11.87 -3.78
C ALA A 73 -11.46 11.96 -4.99
N GLY A 74 -11.91 12.59 -6.08
CA GLY A 74 -11.19 12.60 -7.36
C GLY A 74 -11.35 11.33 -8.20
N GLY A 75 -12.08 10.32 -7.69
CA GLY A 75 -12.30 9.03 -8.35
C GLY A 75 -11.14 8.06 -8.17
N VAL A 76 -11.21 6.97 -8.94
CA VAL A 76 -10.16 5.95 -8.98
C VAL A 76 -8.92 6.49 -9.71
N SER A 77 -7.76 6.22 -9.16
CA SER A 77 -6.47 6.35 -9.81
C SER A 77 -6.13 5.02 -10.47
N TYR A 78 -5.82 5.04 -11.75
CA TYR A 78 -5.21 3.92 -12.44
C TYR A 78 -3.72 4.13 -12.48
N GLY A 79 -2.94 3.08 -12.20
CA GLY A 79 -1.49 3.25 -12.13
C GLY A 79 -0.73 1.96 -11.84
N HIS A 80 0.52 2.14 -11.48
CA HIS A 80 1.44 1.08 -11.12
C HIS A 80 2.32 1.50 -9.94
N VAL A 81 3.15 0.57 -9.49
CA VAL A 81 4.10 0.80 -8.41
C VAL A 81 5.51 0.56 -8.91
N GLU A 82 6.38 1.48 -8.56
CA GLU A 82 7.82 1.36 -8.74
C GLU A 82 8.45 1.01 -7.39
N VAL A 83 9.32 -0.01 -7.37
CA VAL A 83 10.10 -0.40 -6.19
C VAL A 83 11.58 -0.33 -6.54
N GLU A 84 12.30 0.52 -5.82
CA GLU A 84 13.75 0.67 -5.92
C GLU A 84 14.41 0.08 -4.67
N VAL A 85 15.43 -0.76 -4.83
CA VAL A 85 16.13 -1.41 -3.72
C VAL A 85 17.61 -1.13 -3.80
N THR A 86 18.17 -0.64 -2.70
CA THR A 86 19.61 -0.49 -2.46
C THR A 86 20.07 -1.48 -1.38
N THR A 87 21.34 -1.39 -0.97
CA THR A 87 21.86 -2.22 0.13
C THR A 87 21.15 -1.98 1.46
N ASN A 88 20.68 -0.75 1.70
CA ASN A 88 20.17 -0.31 3.01
C ASN A 88 18.74 0.19 2.98
N THR A 89 18.16 0.38 1.79
CA THR A 89 16.82 0.95 1.63
C THR A 89 16.01 0.24 0.56
N MET A 90 14.71 0.17 0.78
CA MET A 90 13.70 -0.08 -0.24
C MET A 90 12.80 1.15 -0.33
N THR A 91 12.65 1.71 -1.51
CA THR A 91 11.70 2.80 -1.77
C THR A 91 10.55 2.25 -2.57
N TYR A 92 9.34 2.53 -2.10
CA TYR A 92 8.10 2.20 -2.80
C TYR A 92 7.44 3.50 -3.25
N LYS A 93 6.97 3.53 -4.49
CA LYS A 93 6.26 4.68 -5.03
C LYS A 93 5.10 4.24 -5.91
N TYR A 94 3.91 4.73 -5.61
CA TYR A 94 2.77 4.66 -6.51
C TYR A 94 2.89 5.75 -7.58
N VAL A 95 2.66 5.37 -8.84
CA VAL A 95 2.68 6.25 -10.00
C VAL A 95 1.31 6.23 -10.68
N PRO A 96 0.53 7.33 -10.63
CA PRO A 96 -0.72 7.42 -11.37
C PRO A 96 -0.45 7.57 -12.87
N ASP A 97 -1.16 6.78 -13.67
CA ASP A 97 -1.12 6.80 -15.13
C ASP A 97 -2.38 7.48 -15.72
N TYR A 98 -3.54 7.30 -15.08
CA TYR A 98 -4.83 7.86 -15.53
C TYR A 98 -5.84 8.02 -14.38
N GLY A 99 -6.93 8.78 -14.62
CA GLY A 99 -8.00 9.00 -13.64
C GLY A 99 -7.58 10.02 -12.59
N ASN A 100 -7.59 9.63 -11.32
CA ASN A 100 -7.12 10.50 -10.23
C ASN A 100 -5.59 10.64 -10.22
N MET A 101 -5.08 11.58 -11.03
CA MET A 101 -3.64 11.89 -11.11
C MET A 101 -3.06 12.54 -9.86
N SER A 102 -3.88 12.86 -8.85
CA SER A 102 -3.42 13.47 -7.60
C SER A 102 -3.09 12.46 -6.50
N LEU A 103 -3.40 11.17 -6.71
CA LEU A 103 -3.04 10.14 -5.74
C LEU A 103 -1.51 10.03 -5.67
N SER A 104 -0.97 10.32 -4.50
CA SER A 104 0.44 10.20 -4.18
C SER A 104 0.59 9.27 -2.98
N ASP A 105 1.37 8.22 -3.13
CA ASP A 105 1.77 7.34 -2.02
C ASP A 105 3.21 6.89 -2.25
N SER A 106 4.04 7.08 -1.23
CA SER A 106 5.43 6.69 -1.25
C SER A 106 5.93 6.48 0.17
N TRP A 107 6.81 5.51 0.35
CA TRP A 107 7.46 5.24 1.62
C TRP A 107 8.85 4.65 1.41
N VAL A 108 9.66 4.71 2.45
CA VAL A 108 10.98 4.09 2.50
C VAL A 108 11.00 3.06 3.61
N MET A 109 11.64 1.93 3.36
CA MET A 109 12.01 0.98 4.39
C MET A 109 13.52 0.93 4.52
N LYS A 110 14.01 1.06 5.75
CA LYS A 110 15.42 1.01 6.11
C LYS A 110 15.75 -0.36 6.70
N LYS A 111 16.94 -0.87 6.38
CA LYS A 111 17.46 -2.11 6.94
C LYS A 111 17.95 -1.93 8.38
#